data_AF-A0A354ZGT6-F1
#
_entry.id   AF-A0A354ZGT6-F1
#
_cell.length_a   1.000
_cell.length_b   1.000
_cell.length_c   1.000
_cell.angle_alpha   90.00
_cell.angle_beta   90.00
_cell.angle_gamma   90.00
#
_symmetry.space_group_name_H-M   'P 1'
#
loop_
_entity.id
_entity.type
_entity.pdbx_description
1 polymer ?
#
loop_
_entity_poly.entity_id
_entity_poly.type
_entity_poly.pdbx_seq_one_letter_code
_entity_poly.pdbx_strand_id
1 'polypeptide(L)'
;WVDDQIYKIKGESWDNPGEVLDQWEMQVGVAGLAYHPTANVLAVTSNGIPDMIYFVDPVSHAMLAQFPHPAGRANSGAGCEFDETGNLWVASQKDNMAYLVETGLGPIVDWLTWRPASGSIPAGGSCTITVTADASRLGPGTHHSRVTVFTNDIEYPMITVPVSFDVKRIPVITATATPMVGEPPLAVTFHAEVNSPETLLASCGWSFGDGAGAVGLD
;
A
#
# COMPACT_ATOMS: atom_id res chain seq x y z
N TRP A 1 -7.97 22.03 -24.67
CA TRP A 1 -7.08 22.76 -23.75
C TRP A 1 -6.21 21.71 -23.14
N VAL A 2 -4.92 21.76 -23.42
CA VAL A 2 -3.95 20.83 -22.87
C VAL A 2 -2.99 21.72 -22.10
N ASP A 3 -2.99 21.57 -20.79
CA ASP A 3 -2.08 22.26 -19.89
C ASP A 3 -0.88 21.33 -19.64
N ASP A 4 0.27 21.92 -19.37
CA ASP A 4 1.50 21.22 -19.01
C ASP A 4 1.82 21.32 -17.52
N GLN A 5 1.11 22.18 -16.79
CA GLN A 5 1.34 22.38 -15.36
C GLN A 5 0.68 21.29 -14.51
N ILE A 6 1.47 20.74 -13.58
CA ILE A 6 0.98 19.89 -12.50
C ILE A 6 1.13 20.64 -11.18
N TYR A 7 0.10 20.54 -10.34
CA TYR A 7 0.05 21.17 -9.03
C TYR A 7 -0.07 20.11 -7.94
N LYS A 8 0.67 20.29 -6.86
CA LYS A 8 0.44 19.60 -5.59
C LYS A 8 -0.25 20.57 -4.65
N ILE A 9 -1.45 20.23 -4.21
CA ILE A 9 -2.27 21.12 -3.38
C ILE A 9 -2.59 20.50 -2.03
N LYS A 10 -2.80 21.34 -1.01
CA LYS A 10 -3.32 20.90 0.30
C LYS A 10 -4.73 20.35 0.15
N GLY A 11 -4.97 19.17 0.74
CA GLY A 11 -6.29 18.53 0.75
C GLY A 11 -7.29 19.22 1.68
N GLU A 12 -8.53 18.77 1.64
CA GLU A 12 -9.67 19.36 2.37
C GLU A 12 -9.51 19.36 3.91
N SER A 13 -8.71 18.44 4.45
CA SER A 13 -8.49 18.29 5.89
C SER A 13 -7.36 19.15 6.46
N TRP A 14 -6.69 19.95 5.63
CA TRP A 14 -5.55 20.77 6.04
C TRP A 14 -6.00 22.14 6.54
N ASP A 15 -5.08 22.88 7.16
CA ASP A 15 -5.31 24.22 7.69
C ASP A 15 -5.73 25.24 6.62
N ASN A 16 -5.23 25.08 5.38
CA ASN A 16 -5.53 25.92 4.21
C ASN A 16 -5.81 25.06 2.96
N PRO A 17 -7.03 24.50 2.82
CA PRO A 17 -7.38 23.66 1.67
C PRO A 17 -7.22 24.39 0.33
N GLY A 18 -6.64 23.70 -0.65
CA GLY A 18 -6.39 24.25 -1.99
C GLY A 18 -5.12 25.09 -2.12
N GLU A 19 -4.37 25.34 -1.04
CA GLU A 19 -3.06 25.99 -1.12
C GLU A 19 -2.08 25.14 -1.95
N VAL A 20 -1.40 25.77 -2.91
CA VAL A 20 -0.37 25.12 -3.75
C VAL A 20 0.90 24.92 -2.91
N LEU A 21 1.28 23.65 -2.73
CA LEU A 21 2.50 23.24 -2.04
C LEU A 21 3.70 23.17 -2.99
N ASP A 22 3.43 22.80 -4.25
CA ASP A 22 4.44 22.59 -5.28
C ASP A 22 3.78 22.70 -6.66
N GLN A 23 4.54 23.11 -7.67
CA GLN A 23 4.08 23.16 -9.06
C GLN A 23 5.26 22.93 -10.00
N TRP A 24 5.03 22.22 -11.09
CA TRP A 24 6.03 22.02 -12.13
C TRP A 24 5.40 21.80 -13.50
N GLU A 25 6.21 22.05 -14.52
CA GLU A 25 5.83 21.90 -15.92
C GLU A 25 6.30 20.56 -16.47
N MET A 26 5.39 19.81 -17.07
CA MET A 26 5.72 18.68 -17.92
C MET A 26 6.06 19.19 -19.32
N GLN A 27 7.11 18.69 -19.95
CA GLN A 27 7.43 19.05 -21.34
C GLN A 27 6.50 18.38 -22.38
N VAL A 28 5.29 18.02 -21.96
CA VAL A 28 4.26 17.30 -22.71
C VAL A 28 2.88 17.77 -22.25
N GLY A 29 1.93 17.77 -23.17
CA GLY A 29 0.56 18.14 -22.83
C GLY A 29 -0.14 17.06 -21.99
N VAL A 30 -0.55 17.40 -20.77
CA VAL A 30 -1.17 16.48 -19.81
C VAL A 30 -2.64 16.22 -20.13
N ALA A 31 -3.04 14.96 -20.15
CA ALA A 31 -4.41 14.51 -20.41
C ALA A 31 -5.08 13.84 -19.20
N GLY A 32 -4.29 13.25 -18.32
CA GLY A 32 -4.76 12.50 -17.15
C GLY A 32 -3.63 12.30 -16.15
N LEU A 33 -4.01 12.23 -14.87
CA LEU A 33 -3.11 12.05 -13.75
C LEU A 33 -3.69 10.98 -12.81
N ALA A 34 -2.85 10.04 -12.37
CA ALA A 34 -3.20 9.07 -11.34
C ALA A 34 -2.00 8.86 -10.40
N TYR A 35 -2.24 8.73 -9.10
CA TYR A 35 -1.17 8.59 -8.11
C TYR A 35 -1.18 7.21 -7.44
N HIS A 36 -0.04 6.53 -7.47
CA HIS A 36 0.19 5.27 -6.79
C HIS A 36 0.94 5.50 -5.47
N PRO A 37 0.26 5.52 -4.31
CA PRO A 37 0.86 5.95 -3.05
C PRO A 37 1.91 4.99 -2.50
N THR A 38 1.76 3.68 -2.71
CA THR A 38 2.73 2.68 -2.20
C THR A 38 4.07 2.75 -2.94
N ALA A 39 4.05 2.78 -4.28
CA ALA A 39 5.25 2.93 -5.11
C ALA A 39 5.76 4.39 -5.21
N ASN A 40 5.00 5.37 -4.70
CA ASN A 40 5.26 6.80 -4.82
C ASN A 40 5.47 7.25 -6.29
N VAL A 41 4.54 6.87 -7.17
CA VAL A 41 4.58 7.16 -8.61
C VAL A 41 3.37 7.98 -9.02
N LEU A 42 3.60 9.09 -9.72
CA LEU A 42 2.56 9.80 -10.46
C LEU A 42 2.56 9.32 -11.91
N ALA A 43 1.47 8.68 -12.34
CA ALA A 43 1.24 8.39 -13.75
C ALA A 43 0.63 9.62 -14.44
N VAL A 44 1.16 9.95 -15.62
CA VAL A 44 0.71 11.05 -16.46
C VAL A 44 0.44 10.49 -17.86
N THR A 45 -0.78 10.60 -18.37
CA THR A 45 -1.08 10.36 -19.78
C THR A 45 -0.95 11.68 -20.55
N SER A 46 -0.39 11.64 -21.75
CA SER A 46 -0.33 12.83 -22.61
C SER A 46 -1.39 12.85 -23.69
N ASN A 47 -1.75 14.04 -24.13
CA ASN A 47 -2.40 14.29 -25.41
C ASN A 47 -1.35 14.83 -26.39
N GLY A 48 -0.63 13.94 -27.08
CA GLY A 48 0.61 14.26 -27.78
C GLY A 48 0.79 13.54 -29.11
N ILE A 49 1.98 13.67 -29.72
CA ILE A 49 2.34 13.02 -30.99
C ILE A 49 3.66 12.25 -30.82
N PRO A 50 3.65 10.92 -30.60
CA PRO A 50 2.48 10.08 -30.26
C PRO A 50 1.97 10.35 -28.84
N ASP A 51 0.82 9.77 -28.48
CA ASP A 51 0.39 9.74 -27.08
C ASP A 51 1.26 8.76 -26.28
N MET A 52 1.68 9.21 -25.10
CA MET A 52 2.58 8.49 -24.20
C MET A 52 1.97 8.42 -22.79
N ILE A 53 2.52 7.51 -22.00
CA ILE A 53 2.32 7.38 -20.56
C ILE A 53 3.67 7.61 -19.91
N TYR A 54 3.69 8.41 -18.85
CA TYR A 54 4.87 8.77 -18.09
C TYR A 54 4.68 8.39 -16.63
N PHE A 55 5.71 7.82 -16.01
CA PHE A 55 5.83 7.69 -14.56
C PHE A 55 6.79 8.74 -14.06
N VAL A 56 6.36 9.51 -13.08
CA VAL A 56 7.08 10.67 -12.54
C VAL A 56 7.19 10.52 -11.02
N ASP A 57 8.36 10.86 -10.47
CA ASP A 57 8.53 11.02 -9.03
C ASP A 57 7.83 12.32 -8.59
N PRO A 58 6.81 12.27 -7.72
CA PRO A 58 6.02 13.44 -7.33
C PRO A 58 6.74 14.41 -6.39
N VAL A 59 7.99 14.11 -6.00
CA VAL A 59 8.83 14.95 -5.12
C VAL A 59 9.99 15.54 -5.89
N SER A 60 10.71 14.72 -6.66
CA SER A 60 11.86 15.19 -7.44
C SER A 60 11.52 15.63 -8.87
N HIS A 61 10.28 15.37 -9.30
CA HIS A 61 9.78 15.57 -10.67
C HIS A 61 10.56 14.78 -11.73
N ALA A 62 11.41 13.84 -11.32
CA ALA A 62 12.20 13.02 -12.22
C ALA A 62 11.31 12.09 -13.03
N MET A 63 11.61 11.96 -14.33
CA MET A 63 11.00 10.97 -15.20
C MET A 63 11.53 9.57 -14.84
N LEU A 64 10.66 8.72 -14.32
CA LEU A 64 11.00 7.35 -13.89
C LEU A 64 10.88 6.35 -15.05
N ALA A 65 9.83 6.48 -15.85
CA ALA A 65 9.60 5.67 -17.04
C ALA A 65 8.72 6.41 -18.04
N GLN A 66 8.82 6.03 -19.32
CA GLN A 66 7.88 6.47 -20.34
C GLN A 66 7.66 5.36 -21.36
N PHE A 67 6.43 5.21 -21.83
CA PHE A 67 6.08 4.21 -22.84
C PHE A 67 4.85 4.64 -23.65
N PRO A 68 4.67 4.12 -24.88
CA PRO A 68 3.54 4.51 -25.73
C PRO A 68 2.19 4.17 -25.11
N HIS A 69 1.21 5.04 -25.32
CA HIS A 69 -0.18 4.73 -24.98
C HIS A 69 -0.66 3.51 -25.82
N PRO A 70 -1.33 2.51 -25.23
CA PRO A 70 -1.72 1.27 -25.94
C PRO A 70 -2.57 1.47 -27.20
N ALA A 71 -3.35 2.57 -27.26
CA ALA A 71 -4.09 2.95 -28.47
C ALA A 71 -3.20 3.19 -29.71
N GLY A 72 -1.91 3.49 -29.52
CA GLY A 72 -0.95 3.70 -30.61
C GLY A 72 -1.30 4.92 -31.49
N ARG A 73 -1.95 5.92 -30.92
CA ARG A 73 -2.51 7.09 -31.61
C ARG A 73 -1.81 8.37 -31.18
N ALA A 74 -2.23 9.47 -31.81
CA ALA A 74 -1.80 10.82 -31.48
C ALA A 74 -3.01 11.67 -31.11
N ASN A 75 -2.84 12.54 -30.12
CA ASN A 75 -3.84 13.46 -29.58
C ASN A 75 -5.13 12.73 -29.18
N SER A 76 -4.98 11.56 -28.56
CA SER A 76 -6.07 10.67 -28.15
C SER A 76 -6.03 10.31 -26.68
N GLY A 77 -4.90 10.52 -25.99
CA GLY A 77 -4.82 10.26 -24.56
C GLY A 77 -5.82 11.10 -23.77
N ALA A 78 -6.40 10.48 -22.75
CA ALA A 78 -7.36 11.07 -21.83
C ALA A 78 -7.03 10.63 -20.38
N GLY A 79 -8.03 10.56 -19.50
CA GLY A 79 -7.85 10.19 -18.10
C GLY A 79 -7.19 8.83 -17.87
N CYS A 80 -6.59 8.67 -16.69
CA CYS A 80 -6.06 7.41 -16.21
C CYS A 80 -6.37 7.24 -14.71
N GLU A 81 -6.36 6.01 -14.22
CA GLU A 81 -6.60 5.67 -12.81
C GLU A 81 -5.89 4.36 -12.46
N PHE A 82 -5.30 4.26 -11.27
CA PHE A 82 -4.76 2.99 -10.78
C PHE A 82 -5.87 2.15 -10.15
N ASP A 83 -5.89 0.85 -10.40
CA ASP A 83 -6.71 -0.08 -9.61
C ASP A 83 -5.99 -0.55 -8.33
N GLU A 84 -6.71 -1.28 -7.47
CA GLU A 84 -6.19 -1.79 -6.20
C GLU A 84 -4.96 -2.71 -6.36
N THR A 85 -4.79 -3.32 -7.55
CA THR A 85 -3.64 -4.18 -7.87
C THR A 85 -2.43 -3.39 -8.36
N GLY A 86 -2.58 -2.08 -8.54
CA GLY A 86 -1.57 -1.15 -9.03
C GLY A 86 -1.46 -1.11 -10.55
N ASN A 87 -2.36 -1.78 -11.27
CA ASN A 87 -2.42 -1.67 -12.73
C ASN A 87 -3.11 -0.38 -13.13
N LEU A 88 -2.72 0.18 -14.27
CA LEU A 88 -3.18 1.49 -14.72
C LEU A 88 -4.24 1.32 -15.80
N TRP A 89 -5.43 1.83 -15.56
CA TRP A 89 -6.44 2.03 -16.59
C TRP A 89 -6.18 3.34 -17.30
N VAL A 90 -6.10 3.33 -18.63
CA VAL A 90 -5.90 4.53 -19.46
C VAL A 90 -6.96 4.62 -20.54
N ALA A 91 -7.52 5.80 -20.75
CA ALA A 91 -8.55 6.03 -21.75
C ALA A 91 -8.00 6.68 -23.02
N SER A 92 -8.54 6.30 -24.18
CA SER A 92 -8.35 7.00 -25.45
C SER A 92 -9.68 7.54 -25.99
N GLN A 93 -9.72 8.86 -26.18
CA GLN A 93 -10.90 9.58 -26.64
C GLN A 93 -11.19 9.40 -28.14
N LYS A 94 -10.23 8.91 -28.93
CA LYS A 94 -10.41 8.78 -30.40
C LYS A 94 -10.94 7.42 -30.82
N ASP A 95 -10.65 6.36 -30.07
CA ASP A 95 -11.22 5.02 -30.31
C ASP A 95 -12.24 4.59 -29.26
N ASN A 96 -12.55 5.44 -28.28
CA ASN A 96 -13.57 5.22 -27.26
C ASN A 96 -13.30 3.95 -26.42
N MET A 97 -12.03 3.68 -26.14
CA MET A 97 -11.59 2.50 -25.38
C MET A 97 -10.86 2.90 -24.10
N ALA A 98 -10.97 2.03 -23.09
CA ALA A 98 -10.06 1.99 -21.97
C ALA A 98 -9.15 0.77 -22.10
N TYR A 99 -7.88 0.93 -21.73
CA TYR A 99 -6.86 -0.10 -21.77
C TYR A 99 -6.34 -0.34 -20.36
N LEU A 100 -6.16 -1.60 -20.01
CA LEU A 100 -5.44 -1.99 -18.81
C LEU A 100 -3.95 -2.12 -19.14
N VAL A 101 -3.12 -1.38 -18.42
CA VAL A 101 -1.66 -1.44 -18.49
C VAL A 101 -1.14 -2.13 -17.23
N GLU A 102 -0.50 -3.28 -17.42
CA GLU A 102 0.21 -3.96 -16.34
C GLU A 102 1.48 -3.19 -15.99
N THR A 103 1.52 -2.55 -14.82
CA THR A 103 2.59 -1.60 -14.47
C THR A 103 3.76 -2.26 -13.75
N GLY A 104 3.51 -3.42 -13.10
CA GLY A 104 4.47 -4.07 -12.22
C GLY A 104 4.68 -3.40 -10.87
N LEU A 105 4.02 -2.27 -10.57
CA LEU A 105 4.21 -1.49 -9.34
C LEU A 105 3.76 -2.23 -8.07
N GLY A 106 2.85 -3.21 -8.22
CA GLY A 106 2.26 -3.96 -7.10
C GLY A 106 1.02 -3.29 -6.53
N PRO A 107 0.31 -3.95 -5.60
CA PRO A 107 -0.95 -3.43 -5.08
C PRO A 107 -0.77 -2.14 -4.28
N ILE A 108 -1.81 -1.32 -4.29
CA ILE A 108 -1.89 -0.12 -3.45
C ILE A 108 -2.26 -0.56 -2.02
N VAL A 109 -1.32 -0.43 -1.11
CA VAL A 109 -1.43 -0.81 0.31
C VAL A 109 -0.89 0.28 1.24
N ASP A 110 -1.42 0.37 2.46
CA ASP A 110 -0.99 1.31 3.51
C ASP A 110 -0.11 0.66 4.60
N TRP A 111 -0.02 -0.68 4.61
CA TRP A 111 0.74 -1.43 5.62
C TRP A 111 2.24 -1.57 5.31
N LEU A 112 2.69 -1.27 4.09
CA LEU A 112 4.08 -1.45 3.66
C LEU A 112 4.71 -0.10 3.28
N THR A 113 5.87 0.21 3.86
CA THR A 113 6.66 1.40 3.54
C THR A 113 8.16 1.09 3.50
N TRP A 114 8.97 1.94 2.88
CA TRP A 114 10.43 1.78 2.86
C TRP A 114 11.19 3.10 2.79
N ARG A 115 12.41 3.10 3.33
CA ARG A 115 13.31 4.27 3.34
C ARG A 115 14.79 3.87 3.16
N PRO A 116 15.65 4.73 2.56
CA PRO A 116 15.30 6.03 1.96
C PRO A 116 14.42 5.87 0.72
N ALA A 117 13.62 6.90 0.39
CA ALA A 117 12.74 6.88 -0.78
C ALA A 117 13.51 7.11 -2.10
N SER A 118 14.66 7.77 -2.03
CA SER A 118 15.56 8.01 -3.15
C SER A 118 17.00 8.21 -2.65
N GLY A 119 17.98 8.11 -3.56
CA GLY A 119 19.39 8.29 -3.26
C GLY A 119 20.29 8.01 -4.46
N SER A 120 21.60 8.11 -4.28
CA SER A 120 22.60 7.81 -5.30
C SER A 120 23.60 6.76 -4.79
N ILE A 121 23.90 5.76 -5.61
CA ILE A 121 24.88 4.72 -5.28
C ILE A 121 26.13 4.96 -6.15
N PRO A 122 27.32 5.19 -5.56
CA PRO A 122 28.55 5.30 -6.33
C PRO A 122 28.96 3.95 -6.93
N ALA A 123 29.82 3.97 -7.94
CA ALA A 123 30.33 2.73 -8.56
C ALA A 123 30.98 1.81 -7.52
N GLY A 124 30.55 0.54 -7.48
CA GLY A 124 31.00 -0.45 -6.50
C GLY A 124 30.45 -0.25 -5.07
N GLY A 125 29.62 0.78 -4.84
CA GLY A 125 28.96 1.03 -3.57
C GLY A 125 27.69 0.22 -3.36
N SER A 126 27.09 0.36 -2.19
CA SER A 126 25.78 -0.21 -1.86
C SER A 126 25.01 0.74 -0.94
N CYS A 127 23.69 0.60 -0.94
CA CYS A 127 22.79 1.33 -0.05
C CYS A 127 21.80 0.34 0.58
N THR A 128 21.56 0.46 1.88
CA THR A 128 20.53 -0.32 2.58
C THR A 128 19.19 0.41 2.50
N ILE A 129 18.15 -0.31 2.10
CA ILE A 129 16.75 0.15 2.16
C ILE A 129 16.09 -0.60 3.31
N THR A 130 15.58 0.14 4.29
CA THR A 130 14.80 -0.41 5.41
C THR A 130 13.33 -0.47 5.01
N VAL A 131 12.78 -1.68 4.98
CA VAL A 131 11.36 -1.94 4.73
C VAL A 131 10.64 -2.10 6.07
N THR A 132 9.52 -1.42 6.24
CA THR A 132 8.69 -1.47 7.44
C THR A 132 7.29 -1.95 7.08
N ALA A 133 6.82 -2.99 7.78
CA ALA A 133 5.46 -3.50 7.68
C ALA A 133 4.68 -3.20 8.97
N ASP A 134 3.47 -2.65 8.86
CA ASP A 134 2.57 -2.35 9.97
C ASP A 134 1.34 -3.27 9.95
N ALA A 135 1.24 -4.15 10.95
CA ALA A 135 0.13 -5.07 11.10
C ALA A 135 -1.11 -4.47 11.80
N SER A 136 -1.06 -3.21 12.25
CA SER A 136 -2.09 -2.61 13.12
C SER A 136 -3.50 -2.61 12.52
N ARG A 137 -3.61 -2.61 11.19
CA ARG A 137 -4.88 -2.65 10.44
C ARG A 137 -5.07 -3.92 9.61
N LEU A 138 -4.18 -4.90 9.75
CA LEU A 138 -4.23 -6.14 8.99
C LEU A 138 -4.96 -7.23 9.77
N GLY A 139 -5.88 -7.92 9.08
CA GLY A 139 -6.44 -9.16 9.59
C GLY A 139 -5.40 -10.29 9.58
N PRO A 140 -5.61 -11.36 10.36
CA PRO A 140 -4.76 -12.55 10.29
C PRO A 140 -4.71 -13.15 8.88
N GLY A 141 -3.56 -13.69 8.52
CA GLY A 141 -3.30 -14.30 7.21
C GLY A 141 -2.07 -13.74 6.52
N THR A 142 -1.85 -14.19 5.28
CA THR A 142 -0.73 -13.76 4.45
C THR A 142 -1.14 -12.58 3.57
N HIS A 143 -0.37 -11.50 3.65
CA HIS A 143 -0.52 -10.29 2.85
C HIS A 143 0.65 -10.17 1.87
N HIS A 144 0.34 -9.85 0.61
CA HIS A 144 1.33 -9.73 -0.45
C HIS A 144 1.42 -8.30 -0.97
N SER A 145 2.63 -7.82 -1.19
CA SER A 145 2.89 -6.55 -1.86
C SER A 145 4.28 -6.57 -2.49
N ARG A 146 4.77 -5.43 -2.97
CA ARG A 146 6.06 -5.27 -3.63
C ARG A 146 6.74 -4.00 -3.16
N VAL A 147 8.06 -4.06 -3.03
CA VAL A 147 8.93 -2.87 -2.98
C VAL A 147 9.40 -2.58 -4.39
N THR A 148 9.16 -1.37 -4.88
CA THR A 148 9.53 -0.96 -6.23
C THR A 148 10.62 0.10 -6.15
N VAL A 149 11.70 -0.13 -6.89
CA VAL A 149 12.88 0.76 -6.95
C VAL A 149 13.14 1.13 -8.41
N PHE A 150 13.14 2.42 -8.71
CA PHE A 150 13.57 2.94 -10.01
C PHE A 150 15.06 3.26 -9.97
N THR A 151 15.76 2.93 -11.06
CA THR A 151 17.20 3.17 -11.18
C THR A 151 17.53 3.85 -12.51
N ASN A 152 18.72 4.42 -12.61
CA ASN A 152 19.28 4.90 -13.86
C ASN A 152 20.10 3.83 -14.62
N ASP A 153 20.04 2.56 -14.19
CA ASP A 153 20.60 1.43 -14.92
C ASP A 153 19.69 1.11 -16.10
N ILE A 154 20.25 1.13 -17.32
CA ILE A 154 19.51 0.86 -18.55
C ILE A 154 19.00 -0.58 -18.59
N GLU A 155 19.71 -1.52 -17.96
CA GLU A 155 19.32 -2.93 -17.95
C GLU A 155 18.23 -3.20 -16.90
N TYR A 156 18.29 -2.51 -15.77
CA TYR A 156 17.35 -2.67 -14.65
C TYR A 156 16.72 -1.33 -14.21
N PRO A 157 15.99 -0.63 -15.10
CA PRO A 157 15.42 0.68 -14.79
C PRO A 157 14.33 0.62 -13.71
N MET A 158 13.71 -0.56 -13.53
CA MET A 158 12.77 -0.84 -12.46
C MET A 158 13.07 -2.22 -11.86
N ILE A 159 13.27 -2.25 -10.54
CA ILE A 159 13.49 -3.46 -9.76
C ILE A 159 12.30 -3.63 -8.82
N THR A 160 11.70 -4.81 -8.83
CA THR A 160 10.55 -5.16 -8.00
C THR A 160 10.93 -6.31 -7.07
N VAL A 161 10.82 -6.09 -5.76
CA VAL A 161 11.08 -7.10 -4.74
C VAL A 161 9.75 -7.54 -4.13
N PRO A 162 9.32 -8.81 -4.32
CA PRO A 162 8.07 -9.29 -3.71
C PRO A 162 8.18 -9.37 -2.19
N VAL A 163 7.12 -8.96 -1.50
CA VAL A 163 6.97 -9.02 -0.05
C VAL A 163 5.82 -9.95 0.30
N SER A 164 6.08 -10.86 1.24
CA SER A 164 5.08 -11.71 1.88
C SER A 164 5.12 -11.45 3.37
N PHE A 165 4.02 -10.97 3.93
CA PHE A 165 3.91 -10.61 5.34
C PHE A 165 2.80 -11.42 6.00
N ASP A 166 3.18 -12.27 6.95
CA ASP A 166 2.26 -13.18 7.62
C ASP A 166 1.86 -12.63 8.99
N VAL A 167 0.58 -12.30 9.13
CA VAL A 167 0.00 -11.77 10.36
C VAL A 167 -0.67 -12.92 11.10
N LYS A 168 -0.09 -13.31 12.24
CA LYS A 168 -0.58 -14.43 13.04
C LYS A 168 -1.88 -14.11 13.73
N ARG A 169 -2.78 -15.10 13.79
CA ARG A 169 -3.97 -15.03 14.65
C ARG A 169 -3.56 -15.07 16.11
N ILE A 170 -3.98 -14.07 16.88
CA ILE A 170 -3.83 -14.07 18.34
C ILE A 170 -4.75 -15.12 18.98
N PRO A 171 -4.33 -15.78 20.08
CA PRO A 171 -5.19 -16.69 20.83
C PRO A 171 -6.47 -15.98 21.33
N VAL A 172 -7.61 -16.64 21.19
CA VAL A 172 -8.87 -16.22 21.83
C VAL A 172 -9.15 -17.19 22.98
N ILE A 173 -9.38 -16.65 24.17
CA ILE A 173 -9.77 -17.44 25.35
C ILE A 173 -11.25 -17.20 25.63
N THR A 174 -12.04 -18.28 25.65
CA THR A 174 -13.43 -18.26 26.11
C THR A 174 -13.50 -18.92 27.49
N ALA A 175 -14.29 -18.34 28.39
CA ALA A 175 -14.44 -18.83 29.76
C ALA A 175 -15.93 -19.00 30.08
N THR A 176 -16.28 -20.08 30.77
CA THR A 176 -17.63 -20.35 31.27
C THR A 176 -17.58 -20.77 32.74
N ALA A 177 -18.67 -20.55 33.46
CA ALA A 177 -18.81 -20.94 34.86
C ALA A 177 -20.18 -21.59 35.07
N THR A 178 -20.22 -22.75 35.73
CA THR A 178 -21.46 -23.49 35.99
C THR A 178 -21.49 -24.10 37.39
N PRO A 179 -22.59 -23.96 38.15
CA PRO A 179 -23.77 -23.12 37.89
C PRO A 179 -23.50 -21.62 38.14
N MET A 180 -24.27 -20.74 37.49
CA MET A 180 -24.15 -19.27 37.67
C MET A 180 -24.92 -18.72 38.89
N VAL A 181 -25.78 -19.53 39.51
CA VAL A 181 -26.65 -19.15 40.65
C VAL A 181 -26.88 -20.36 41.54
N GLY A 182 -27.03 -20.14 42.85
CA GLY A 182 -27.35 -21.16 43.84
C GLY A 182 -27.24 -20.64 45.29
N GLU A 183 -27.60 -21.47 46.27
CA GLU A 183 -27.52 -21.13 47.69
C GLU A 183 -26.08 -21.36 48.24
N PRO A 184 -25.62 -20.53 49.20
CA PRO A 184 -24.29 -20.69 49.80
C PRO A 184 -24.21 -21.89 50.78
N PRO A 185 -23.09 -22.64 50.81
CA PRO A 185 -21.93 -22.54 49.91
C PRO A 185 -22.20 -23.17 48.53
N LEU A 186 -21.94 -22.41 47.47
CA LEU A 186 -22.12 -22.84 46.07
C LEU A 186 -20.78 -23.26 45.47
N ALA A 187 -20.64 -24.53 45.10
CA ALA A 187 -19.52 -24.99 44.29
C ALA A 187 -19.75 -24.59 42.82
N VAL A 188 -18.78 -23.90 42.22
CA VAL A 188 -18.81 -23.45 40.82
C VAL A 188 -17.62 -24.06 40.08
N THR A 189 -17.89 -24.68 38.93
CA THR A 189 -16.86 -25.16 38.00
C THR A 189 -16.62 -24.11 36.93
N PHE A 190 -15.36 -23.74 36.75
CA PHE A 190 -14.91 -22.86 35.68
C PHE A 190 -14.29 -23.70 34.57
N HIS A 191 -14.58 -23.36 33.32
CA HIS A 191 -13.99 -23.99 32.14
C HIS A 191 -13.47 -22.92 31.19
N ALA A 192 -12.25 -23.09 30.66
CA ALA A 192 -11.70 -22.20 29.65
C ALA A 192 -11.21 -22.98 28.43
N GLU A 193 -11.59 -22.48 27.26
CA GLU A 193 -11.15 -23.01 25.97
C GLU A 193 -10.29 -21.95 25.27
N VAL A 194 -9.15 -22.39 24.73
CA VAL A 194 -8.25 -21.51 23.97
C VAL A 194 -8.32 -21.91 22.52
N ASN A 195 -8.73 -20.96 21.68
CA ASN A 195 -8.63 -21.07 20.24
C ASN A 195 -7.37 -20.35 19.76
N SER A 196 -6.29 -21.10 19.53
CA SER A 196 -4.98 -20.59 19.12
C SER A 196 -4.40 -21.41 17.96
N PRO A 197 -4.90 -21.24 16.72
CA PRO A 197 -4.51 -22.11 15.60
C PRO A 197 -3.07 -21.88 15.13
N GLU A 198 -2.47 -20.72 15.42
CA GLU A 198 -1.19 -20.30 14.82
C GLU A 198 -0.16 -19.74 15.81
N THR A 199 -0.57 -19.43 17.04
CA THR A 199 0.30 -18.82 18.05
C THR A 199 0.32 -19.69 19.30
N LEU A 200 1.51 -20.02 19.80
CA LEU A 200 1.64 -20.71 21.08
C LEU A 200 1.17 -19.79 22.22
N LEU A 201 0.26 -20.30 23.04
CA LEU A 201 -0.13 -19.63 24.27
C LEU A 201 1.04 -19.68 25.27
N ALA A 202 1.65 -18.53 25.57
CA ALA A 202 2.80 -18.47 26.46
C ALA A 202 2.44 -18.81 27.92
N SER A 203 1.29 -18.32 28.38
CA SER A 203 0.73 -18.64 29.70
C SER A 203 -0.76 -18.28 29.74
N CYS A 204 -1.50 -18.98 30.59
CA CYS A 204 -2.85 -18.61 30.99
C CYS A 204 -3.05 -18.96 32.47
N GLY A 205 -4.03 -18.32 33.09
CA GLY A 205 -4.39 -18.58 34.47
C GLY A 205 -5.66 -17.83 34.85
N TRP A 206 -6.29 -18.30 35.91
CA TRP A 206 -7.47 -17.72 36.50
C TRP A 206 -7.09 -16.73 37.60
N SER A 207 -7.79 -15.59 37.62
CA SER A 207 -7.78 -14.66 38.75
C SER A 207 -9.23 -14.37 39.14
N PHE A 208 -9.59 -14.66 40.39
CA PHE A 208 -10.96 -14.46 40.90
C PHE A 208 -11.15 -13.09 41.57
N GLY A 209 -10.07 -12.30 41.69
CA GLY A 209 -10.10 -10.95 42.29
C GLY A 209 -10.08 -10.91 43.82
N ASP A 210 -10.15 -12.05 44.50
CA ASP A 210 -10.09 -12.21 45.96
C ASP A 210 -8.69 -12.65 46.47
N GLY A 211 -7.71 -12.72 45.57
CA GLY A 211 -6.37 -13.24 45.84
C GLY A 211 -6.21 -14.74 45.56
N ALA A 212 -7.30 -15.46 45.26
CA ALA A 212 -7.23 -16.82 44.72
C ALA A 212 -7.00 -16.81 43.20
N GLY A 213 -6.38 -17.89 42.71
CA GLY A 213 -6.12 -18.10 41.29
C GLY A 213 -5.65 -19.51 41.00
N ALA A 214 -5.58 -19.85 39.71
CA ALA A 214 -5.08 -21.13 39.22
C ALA A 214 -4.20 -20.90 37.99
N VAL A 215 -3.18 -21.75 37.81
CA VAL A 215 -2.30 -21.71 36.63
C VAL A 215 -2.83 -22.70 35.60
N GLY A 216 -2.85 -22.29 34.33
CA GLY A 216 -3.33 -23.12 33.23
C GLY A 216 -4.82 -22.97 32.94
N LEU A 217 -5.29 -23.78 32.00
CA LEU A 217 -6.72 -24.06 31.79
C LEU A 217 -7.15 -25.13 32.80
N ASP A 218 -8.45 -25.29 32.99
CA ASP A 218 -9.05 -26.24 33.93
C ASP A 218 -8.68 -27.72 33.67
#